data_AF-A0A3N7F996-F1
#
_entry.id   AF-A0A3N7F996-F1
#
_cell.length_a   1.000
_cell.length_b   1.000
_cell.length_c   1.000
_cell.angle_alpha   90.00
_cell.angle_beta   90.00
_cell.angle_gamma   90.00
#
_symmetry.space_group_name_H-M   'P 1'
#
loop_
_entity.id
_entity.type
_entity.pdbx_description
1 polymer ?
#
loop_
_entity_poly.entity_id
_entity_poly.type
_entity_poly.pdbx_seq_one_letter_code
_entity_poly.pdbx_strand_id
1 'polypeptide(L)'
;TEDTSVIESMVNNQYKPLSGNIVFKKGEEDAKMKELSFEDSYIIQYNEGIAVNDNTPMTLSFVISARKLKIGNAEHINDWPKA
;
A
#
# COMPACT_ATOMS: atom_id res chain seq x y z
N THR A 1 10.37 -11.51 -3.51
CA THR A 1 10.10 -11.61 -2.07
C THR A 1 9.25 -12.84 -1.87
N GLU A 2 9.45 -13.61 -0.81
CA GLU A 2 8.63 -14.80 -0.55
C GLU A 2 7.23 -14.45 0.01
N ASP A 3 7.02 -13.18 0.38
CA ASP A 3 5.77 -12.70 0.95
C ASP A 3 4.66 -12.57 -0.11
N THR A 4 3.63 -13.41 0.00
CA THR A 4 2.44 -13.45 -0.87
C THR A 4 1.23 -12.72 -0.27
N SER A 5 1.39 -12.09 0.90
CA SER A 5 0.28 -11.56 1.70
C SER A 5 -0.51 -10.47 0.95
N VAL A 6 0.17 -9.69 0.11
CA VAL A 6 -0.42 -8.59 -0.67
C VAL A 6 -1.38 -9.14 -1.74
N ILE A 7 -0.96 -10.16 -2.50
CA ILE A 7 -1.82 -10.77 -3.53
C ILE A 7 -2.92 -11.63 -2.93
N GLU A 8 -2.66 -12.32 -1.82
CA GLU A 8 -3.69 -13.03 -1.07
C GLU A 8 -4.77 -12.08 -0.56
N SER A 9 -4.37 -10.92 -0.05
CA SER A 9 -5.32 -9.89 0.39
C SER A 9 -6.12 -9.31 -0.77
N MET A 10 -5.53 -9.17 -1.97
CA MET A 10 -6.26 -8.73 -3.16
C MET A 10 -7.28 -9.79 -3.64
N VAL A 11 -6.87 -11.05 -3.74
CA VAL A 11 -7.68 -12.13 -4.35
C VAL A 11 -8.71 -12.70 -3.38
N ASN A 12 -8.33 -12.97 -2.13
CA ASN A 12 -9.20 -13.63 -1.16
C ASN A 12 -10.14 -12.64 -0.44
N ASN A 13 -9.81 -11.35 -0.42
CA ASN A 13 -10.55 -10.32 0.31
C ASN A 13 -11.03 -9.18 -0.61
N GLN A 14 -11.37 -9.49 -1.87
CA GLN A 14 -11.79 -8.51 -2.90
C GLN A 14 -12.86 -7.51 -2.44
N TYR A 15 -13.76 -7.91 -1.53
CA TYR A 15 -14.84 -7.06 -1.02
C TYR A 15 -14.62 -6.54 0.40
N LYS A 16 -13.53 -6.96 1.08
CA LYS A 16 -13.25 -6.50 2.43
C LYS A 16 -12.27 -5.32 2.40
N PRO A 17 -12.62 -4.17 3.00
CA PRO A 17 -11.71 -3.06 3.11
C PRO A 17 -10.49 -3.45 3.96
N LEU A 18 -9.31 -3.02 3.50
CA LEU A 18 -8.03 -3.15 4.19
C LEU A 18 -7.67 -1.80 4.81
N SER A 19 -7.15 -1.83 6.03
CA SER A 19 -6.62 -0.64 6.72
C SER A 19 -5.22 -0.96 7.25
N GLY A 20 -4.32 0.00 7.17
CA GLY A 20 -2.93 -0.24 7.52
C GLY A 20 -2.07 1.02 7.51
N ASN A 21 -0.79 0.82 7.81
CA ASN A 21 0.21 1.88 7.80
C ASN A 21 1.46 1.47 7.00
N ILE A 22 1.98 2.39 6.21
CA ILE A 22 3.27 2.28 5.54
C ILE A 22 4.25 3.16 6.29
N VAL A 23 5.25 2.55 6.91
CA VAL A 23 6.30 3.25 7.65
C VAL A 23 7.54 3.40 6.76
N PHE A 24 7.84 4.63 6.39
CA PHE A 24 9.09 4.96 5.71
C PHE A 24 10.17 5.15 6.77
N LYS A 25 11.17 4.26 6.78
CA LYS A 25 12.35 4.37 7.66
C LYS A 25 13.42 5.26 7.02
N LYS A 26 14.27 5.87 7.85
CA LYS A 26 15.50 6.51 7.36
C LYS A 26 16.50 5.42 6.93
N GLY A 27 17.33 5.70 5.93
CA GLY A 27 18.22 4.69 5.34
C GLY A 27 19.28 4.13 6.29
N GLU A 28 19.73 4.90 7.26
CA GLU A 28 20.84 4.51 8.16
C GLU A 28 20.39 4.27 9.62
N GLU A 29 19.17 4.69 9.98
CA GLU A 29 18.63 4.55 11.33
C GLU A 29 17.28 3.84 11.27
N ASP A 30 17.00 2.94 12.22
CA ASP A 30 15.67 2.38 12.48
C ASP A 30 14.64 3.43 12.97
N ALA A 31 14.93 4.71 12.74
CA ALA A 31 14.07 5.84 12.99
C ALA A 31 13.03 6.00 11.87
N LYS A 32 11.78 6.17 12.30
CA LYS A 32 10.64 6.48 11.45
C LYS A 32 10.77 7.87 10.84
N MET A 33 10.80 7.95 9.51
CA MET A 33 10.86 9.21 8.76
C MET A 33 9.45 9.75 8.49
N LYS A 34 8.59 8.92 7.90
CA LYS A 34 7.20 9.25 7.55
C LYS A 34 6.31 8.04 7.77
N GLU A 35 5.02 8.30 7.99
CA GLU A 35 4.00 7.26 8.03
C GLU A 35 2.83 7.66 7.15
N LEU A 36 2.42 6.73 6.30
CA LEU A 36 1.19 6.81 5.55
C LEU A 36 0.18 5.88 6.20
N SER A 37 -0.89 6.41 6.79
CA SER A 37 -2.01 5.62 7.26
C SER A 37 -3.12 5.65 6.23
N PHE A 38 -3.70 4.50 5.94
CA PHE A 38 -4.84 4.37 5.04
C PHE A 38 -5.95 3.57 5.73
N GLU A 39 -7.19 4.03 5.57
CA GLU A 39 -8.39 3.38 6.11
C GLU A 39 -9.39 3.11 4.98
N ASP A 40 -10.08 1.98 5.11
CA ASP A 40 -11.05 1.48 4.15
C ASP A 40 -10.54 1.51 2.70
N SER A 41 -9.49 0.73 2.47
CA SER A 41 -8.79 0.67 1.18
C SER A 41 -8.96 -0.66 0.46
N TYR A 42 -8.86 -0.60 -0.87
CA TYR A 42 -8.90 -1.76 -1.77
C TYR A 42 -7.69 -1.74 -2.69
N ILE A 43 -7.11 -2.90 -2.96
CA ILE A 43 -6.05 -3.05 -3.97
C ILE A 43 -6.74 -3.15 -5.33
N ILE A 44 -6.57 -2.14 -6.18
CA ILE A 44 -7.20 -2.07 -7.51
C ILE A 44 -6.28 -2.57 -8.62
N GLN A 45 -4.98 -2.59 -8.38
CA GLN A 45 -3.98 -3.05 -9.34
C GLN A 45 -2.82 -3.70 -8.61
N TYR A 46 -2.32 -4.79 -9.17
CA TYR A 46 -1.14 -5.50 -8.72
C TYR A 46 -0.30 -5.86 -9.93
N ASN A 47 1.00 -5.59 -9.87
CA ASN A 47 1.98 -5.92 -10.87
C ASN A 47 3.24 -6.44 -10.18
N GLU A 48 3.71 -7.59 -10.62
CA GLU A 48 4.95 -8.18 -10.15
C GLU A 48 5.82 -8.49 -11.36
N GLY A 49 7.03 -7.94 -11.37
CA GLY A 49 7.97 -8.04 -12.46
C GLY A 49 9.30 -8.61 -11.99
N ILE A 50 9.88 -9.49 -12.81
CA ILE A 50 11.23 -10.01 -12.62
C ILE A 50 12.14 -9.45 -13.70
N ALA A 51 13.26 -8.85 -13.28
CA ALA A 51 14.25 -8.24 -14.17
C ALA A 51 15.61 -8.88 -13.92
N VAL A 52 15.93 -9.94 -14.67
CA VAL A 52 17.14 -10.77 -14.46
C VAL A 52 18.44 -9.99 -14.69
N ASN A 53 18.39 -8.89 -15.44
CA ASN A 53 19.56 -8.12 -15.86
C ASN A 53 19.78 -6.81 -15.09
N ASP A 54 18.84 -6.42 -14.22
CA ASP A 54 18.90 -5.16 -13.47
C ASP A 54 19.32 -5.40 -12.01
N ASN A 55 19.87 -4.37 -11.37
CA ASN A 55 20.28 -4.40 -9.95
C ASN A 55 19.11 -4.66 -8.96
N THR A 56 17.87 -4.65 -9.44
CA THR A 56 16.65 -4.94 -8.67
C THR A 56 15.92 -6.12 -9.31
N PRO A 57 16.30 -7.36 -8.95
CA PRO A 57 15.88 -8.55 -9.70
C PRO A 57 14.38 -8.84 -9.61
N MET A 58 13.69 -8.32 -8.60
CA MET A 58 12.25 -8.50 -8.43
C MET A 58 11.62 -7.21 -7.89
N THR A 59 10.57 -6.74 -8.56
CA THR A 59 9.84 -5.52 -8.19
C THR A 59 8.36 -5.82 -8.04
N LEU A 60 7.78 -5.33 -6.94
CA LEU A 60 6.36 -5.40 -6.65
C LEU A 60 5.77 -3.99 -6.74
N SER A 61 4.71 -3.82 -7.52
CA SER A 61 3.99 -2.55 -7.66
C SER A 61 2.49 -2.79 -7.54
N PHE A 62 1.84 -2.08 -6.63
CA PHE A 62 0.39 -2.17 -6.47
C PHE A 62 -0.22 -0.78 -6.26
N VAL A 63 -1.49 -0.65 -6.57
CA VAL A 63 -2.25 0.59 -6.41
C VAL A 63 -3.41 0.33 -5.45
N ILE A 64 -3.52 1.18 -4.43
CA ILE A 64 -4.62 1.16 -3.47
C ILE A 64 -5.56 2.34 -3.71
N SER A 65 -6.86 2.07 -3.59
CA SER A 65 -7.92 3.07 -3.51
C SER A 65 -8.42 3.12 -2.09
N ALA A 66 -8.14 4.19 -1.35
CA ALA A 66 -8.52 4.35 0.05
C ALA A 66 -9.60 5.43 0.24
N ARG A 67 -10.55 5.17 1.15
CA ARG A 67 -11.53 6.19 1.58
C ARG A 67 -10.85 7.31 2.33
N LYS A 68 -9.89 6.97 3.19
CA LYS A 68 -9.15 7.95 3.99
C LYS A 68 -7.65 7.67 3.95
N LEU A 69 -6.88 8.73 3.73
CA LEU A 69 -5.43 8.73 3.64
C LEU A 69 -4.87 9.83 4.54
N LYS A 70 -3.88 9.49 5.36
CA LYS A 70 -3.24 10.44 6.27
C LYS A 70 -1.72 10.29 6.21
N ILE A 71 -1.02 11.41 6.04
CA ILE A 71 0.44 11.48 6.11
C ILE A 71 0.87 12.72 6.89
N GLY A 72 1.43 12.49 8.08
CA GLY A 72 1.71 13.58 9.02
C GLY A 72 0.45 14.38 9.36
N ASN A 73 0.43 15.66 8.99
CA ASN A 73 -0.72 16.56 9.18
C ASN A 73 -1.63 16.67 7.96
N ALA A 74 -1.27 16.07 6.82
CA ALA A 74 -2.12 16.05 5.65
C ALA A 74 -3.12 14.89 5.76
N GLU A 75 -4.40 15.19 5.60
CA GLU A 75 -5.48 14.21 5.60
C GLU A 75 -6.31 14.41 4.32
N HIS A 76 -6.65 13.31 3.68
CA HIS A 76 -7.51 13.26 2.51
C HIS A 76 -8.62 12.26 2.77
N ILE A 77 -9.87 12.70 2.70
CA ILE A 77 -11.07 11.89 2.90
C ILE A 77 -11.91 11.99 1.62
N ASN A 78 -12.18 10.85 1.02
CA ASN A 78 -13.14 10.71 -0.07
C ASN A 78 -14.52 10.44 0.53
N ASP A 79 -15.23 11.50 0.89
CA ASP A 79 -16.66 11.42 1.20
C ASP A 79 -17.43 11.36 -0.12
N TRP A 80 -17.89 10.15 -0.46
CA TRP A 80 -18.79 9.96 -1.59
C TRP A 80 -20.15 10.59 -1.23
N PRO A 81 -20.77 11.38 -2.13
CA PRO A 81 -22.09 11.93 -1.86
C PRO A 81 -23.06 10.78 -1.58
N LYS A 82 -23.71 10.83 -0.42
CA LYS A 82 -24.81 9.90 -0.10
C LYS A 82 -25.93 10.16 -1.13
N ALA A 83 -26.34 9.10 -1.81
CA ALA A 83 -27.51 9.10 -2.69
C ALA A 83 -28.79 9.48 -1.92
#